data_AF-A0A8D4A2A4-F1
#
_entry.id   AF-A0A8D4A2A4-F1
#
_cell.length_a   1.000
_cell.length_b   1.000
_cell.length_c   1.000
_cell.angle_alpha   90.00
_cell.angle_beta   90.00
_cell.angle_gamma   90.00
#
_symmetry.space_group_name_H-M   'P 1'
#
loop_
_entity.id
_entity.type
_entity.pdbx_description
1 polymer ?
#
loop_
_entity_poly.entity_id
_entity_poly.type
_entity_poly.pdbx_seq_one_letter_code
_entity_poly.pdbx_strand_id
1 'polypeptide(L)'
;MGNPMVYVEYLPFGSAVFSLENFTSLLLSLKATESKIEKLAKNKKYSFNLFTGEFFEIDKDFEFKKNNPLFVSLKKNDVNVLKTLNDKELINSKTQISSSNNKSNYSVMLLGSYVPEFRNFSKEIIKADKEVSHSWWFKTLLDGFGYTVPINFHYDDPMKRGLCHYIASSILIQYSQLFLSQDTLTKEQQEKYMIKPSNSKDNNDKWSYPTGPDFNEKLVYDLWAKYNSHWFATSARVLSGAVERLLNDGRKSPIYVHHRTVGAIRPWAWIDSDQPCLIMGKIPLNSQGERDIHAVVVYGYFDNGNKTLVHFGWPGRSQVIMDSSLYWSWTLIALSPINKKPTIADKSYFMMNNKNIDVEEFERGIQ
;
A
#
# COMPACT_ATOMS: atom_id res chain seq x y z
N MET A 1 17.52 33.78 0.74
CA MET A 1 17.89 32.89 -0.39
C MET A 1 17.59 31.47 0.05
N GLY A 2 16.48 30.89 -0.41
CA GLY A 2 15.79 29.79 0.27
C GLY A 2 15.60 28.55 -0.60
N ASN A 3 15.70 27.38 0.01
CA ASN A 3 15.52 26.10 -0.67
C ASN A 3 14.04 25.85 -1.05
N PRO A 4 13.75 25.01 -2.06
CA PRO A 4 12.38 24.58 -2.32
C PRO A 4 11.84 23.85 -1.08
N MET A 5 10.76 24.40 -0.53
CA MET A 5 10.14 23.93 0.70
C MET A 5 8.63 23.85 0.50
N VAL A 6 7.98 22.94 1.23
CA VAL A 6 6.53 22.89 1.36
C VAL A 6 6.19 23.31 2.78
N TYR A 7 5.42 24.39 2.91
CA TYR A 7 4.77 24.75 4.15
C TYR A 7 3.37 24.12 4.16
N VAL A 8 3.03 23.40 5.22
CA VAL A 8 1.73 22.74 5.39
C VAL A 8 1.09 23.23 6.67
N GLU A 9 -0.16 23.66 6.59
CA GLU A 9 -0.99 23.97 7.74
C GLU A 9 -1.89 22.79 8.07
N TYR A 10 -1.86 22.37 9.33
CA TYR A 10 -2.71 21.34 9.90
C TYR A 10 -3.63 21.99 10.94
N LEU A 11 -4.45 22.96 10.55
CA LEU A 11 -5.30 23.68 11.51
C LEU A 11 -6.37 22.75 12.11
N PRO A 12 -6.69 22.87 13.42
CA PRO A 12 -6.12 23.79 14.42
C PRO A 12 -4.88 23.25 15.16
N PHE A 13 -4.26 22.18 14.66
CA PHE A 13 -3.21 21.42 15.35
C PHE A 13 -1.81 22.03 15.20
N GLY A 14 -1.49 22.66 14.07
CA GLY A 14 -0.17 23.23 13.87
C GLY A 14 0.20 23.51 12.42
N SER A 15 1.50 23.70 12.18
CA SER A 15 2.09 23.78 10.84
C SER A 15 3.44 23.10 10.78
N ALA A 16 3.84 22.68 9.58
CA ALA A 16 5.13 22.08 9.32
C ALA A 16 5.78 22.65 8.07
N VAL A 17 7.11 22.72 8.05
CA VAL A 17 7.90 23.03 6.85
C VAL A 17 8.69 21.79 6.48
N PHE A 18 8.58 21.35 5.23
CA PHE A 18 9.33 20.24 4.68
C PHE A 18 10.30 20.73 3.61
N SER A 19 11.51 20.18 3.61
CA SER A 19 12.44 20.33 2.49
C SER A 19 12.01 19.44 1.33
N LEU A 20 11.93 19.97 0.10
CA LEU A 20 11.66 19.18 -1.10
C LEU A 20 12.89 18.45 -1.64
N GLU A 21 14.09 18.75 -1.14
CA GLU A 21 15.34 18.12 -1.60
C GLU A 21 15.56 16.73 -0.99
N ASN A 22 15.15 16.54 0.27
CA ASN A 22 15.40 15.33 1.04
C ASN A 22 14.18 14.87 1.87
N PHE A 23 13.02 15.50 1.68
CA PHE A 23 11.75 15.17 2.35
C PHE A 23 11.82 15.19 3.89
N THR A 24 12.79 15.90 4.48
CA THR A 24 12.90 16.03 5.94
C THR A 24 12.08 17.21 6.45
N SER A 25 11.43 17.04 7.61
CA SER A 25 10.79 18.13 8.33
C SER A 25 11.85 19.09 8.86
N LEU A 26 11.78 20.36 8.45
CA LEU A 26 12.68 21.43 8.86
C LEU A 26 12.15 22.19 10.08
N LEU A 27 10.82 22.27 10.24
CA LEU A 27 10.18 22.96 11.35
C LEU A 27 8.81 22.34 11.66
N LEU A 28 8.52 22.12 12.93
CA LEU A 28 7.22 21.67 13.44
C LEU A 28 6.73 22.68 14.48
N SER A 29 5.63 23.37 14.18
CA SER A 29 4.97 24.28 15.11
C SER A 29 3.66 23.64 15.54
N LEU A 30 3.62 23.17 16.79
CA LEU A 30 2.42 22.64 17.43
C LEU A 30 1.65 23.80 18.05
N LYS A 31 0.31 23.80 17.95
CA LYS A 31 -0.61 24.85 18.46
C LYS A 31 -0.71 26.13 17.61
N ALA A 32 -0.36 26.07 16.32
CA ALA A 32 -0.75 27.13 15.39
C ALA A 32 -2.27 27.05 15.13
N THR A 33 -3.01 28.06 15.62
CA THR A 33 -4.48 28.11 15.53
C THR A 33 -4.98 29.01 14.40
N GLU A 34 -4.11 29.80 13.77
CA GLU A 34 -4.46 30.73 12.71
C GLU A 34 -3.88 30.30 11.37
N SER A 35 -4.67 30.43 10.29
CA SER A 35 -4.14 30.27 8.93
C SER A 35 -3.27 31.46 8.57
N LYS A 36 -2.03 31.17 8.17
CA LYS A 36 -1.11 32.12 7.56
C LYS A 36 -1.26 32.11 6.04
N ILE A 37 -1.52 30.95 5.43
CA ILE A 37 -1.70 30.80 3.98
C ILE A 37 -2.92 31.62 3.50
N GLU A 38 -4.05 31.58 4.19
CA GLU A 38 -5.26 32.32 3.80
C GLU A 38 -5.07 33.83 3.80
N LYS A 39 -4.10 34.34 4.57
CA LYS A 39 -3.77 35.77 4.66
C LYS A 39 -2.87 36.25 3.51
N LEU A 40 -2.36 35.34 2.67
CA LEU A 40 -1.46 35.68 1.56
C LEU A 40 -2.24 36.01 0.29
N ALA A 41 -1.79 37.03 -0.45
CA ALA A 41 -2.40 37.39 -1.72
C ALA A 41 -1.95 36.42 -2.82
N LYS A 42 -2.91 35.78 -3.50
CA LYS A 42 -2.63 34.73 -4.51
C LYS A 42 -1.80 35.19 -5.71
N ASN A 43 -1.76 36.50 -5.98
CA ASN A 43 -1.02 37.10 -7.09
C ASN A 43 0.40 37.56 -6.72
N LYS A 44 0.82 37.35 -5.47
CA LYS A 44 2.13 37.76 -4.96
C LYS A 44 3.00 36.53 -4.70
N LYS A 45 4.32 36.72 -4.76
CA LYS A 45 5.31 35.67 -4.44
C LYS A 45 5.82 35.89 -3.03
N TYR A 46 5.99 34.82 -2.27
CA TYR A 46 6.41 34.87 -0.88
C TYR A 46 7.58 33.93 -0.61
N SER A 47 8.44 34.33 0.32
CA SER A 47 9.43 33.46 0.96
C SER A 47 9.05 33.28 2.44
N PHE A 48 9.37 32.11 2.98
CA PHE A 48 9.14 31.79 4.39
C PHE A 48 10.42 31.99 5.20
N ASN A 49 10.36 32.79 6.25
CA ASN A 49 11.48 32.98 7.17
C ASN A 49 11.44 31.90 8.26
N LEU A 50 12.40 30.97 8.23
CA LEU A 50 12.47 29.86 9.19
C LEU A 50 12.75 30.31 10.64
N PHE A 51 13.34 31.49 10.86
CA PHE A 51 13.62 32.00 12.21
C PHE A 51 12.40 32.67 12.83
N THR A 52 11.67 33.46 12.04
CA THR A 52 10.50 34.20 12.55
C THR A 52 9.20 33.42 12.36
N GLY A 53 9.19 32.41 11.49
CA GLY A 53 7.99 31.67 11.13
C GLY A 53 6.99 32.46 10.29
N GLU A 54 7.42 33.56 9.66
CA GLU A 54 6.56 34.49 8.93
C GLU A 54 6.86 34.50 7.42
N PHE A 55 5.82 34.74 6.63
CA PHE A 55 5.94 34.97 5.19
C PHE A 55 6.31 36.43 4.92
N PHE A 56 7.15 36.64 3.92
CA PHE A 56 7.45 37.97 3.39
C PHE A 56 7.45 37.94 1.86
N GLU A 57 6.96 39.02 1.24
CA GLU A 57 6.84 39.14 -0.21
C GLU A 57 8.23 39.24 -0.87
N ILE A 58 8.35 38.68 -2.07
CA ILE A 58 9.56 38.72 -2.89
C ILE A 58 9.21 39.07 -4.34
N ASP A 59 10.10 39.80 -5.01
CA ASP A 59 9.84 40.30 -6.37
C ASP A 59 10.34 39.37 -7.49
N LYS A 60 11.24 38.42 -7.19
CA LYS A 60 11.91 37.56 -8.20
C LYS A 60 11.89 36.09 -7.81
N ASP A 61 11.87 35.23 -8.84
CA ASP A 61 12.02 33.78 -8.67
C ASP A 61 13.39 33.41 -8.11
N PHE A 62 13.45 32.29 -7.39
CA PHE A 62 14.63 31.86 -6.66
C PHE A 62 15.68 31.20 -7.56
N GLU A 63 16.96 31.56 -7.37
CA GLU A 63 18.11 30.84 -7.93
C GLU A 63 18.75 29.91 -6.88
N PHE A 64 18.83 28.62 -7.21
CA PHE A 64 19.40 27.59 -6.35
C PHE A 64 20.89 27.83 -6.03
N LYS A 65 21.25 27.79 -4.74
CA LYS A 65 22.65 27.83 -4.28
C LYS A 65 23.02 26.58 -3.51
N LYS A 66 23.82 25.72 -4.15
CA LYS A 66 24.26 24.40 -3.67
C LYS A 66 24.97 24.39 -2.31
N ASN A 67 25.45 25.53 -1.80
CA ASN A 67 26.27 25.66 -0.57
C ASN A 67 25.76 26.75 0.39
N ASN A 68 24.46 26.82 0.64
CA ASN A 68 23.90 27.82 1.56
C ASN A 68 24.34 27.57 3.03
N PRO A 69 24.99 28.53 3.72
CA PRO A 69 25.45 28.36 5.11
C PRO A 69 24.32 28.03 6.10
N LEU A 70 23.11 28.54 5.87
CA LEU A 70 21.94 28.26 6.70
C LEU A 70 21.50 26.80 6.58
N PHE A 71 21.55 26.25 5.37
CA PHE A 71 21.25 24.84 5.09
C PHE A 71 22.30 23.91 5.70
N VAL A 72 23.58 24.29 5.62
CA VAL A 72 24.68 23.56 6.26
C VAL A 72 24.55 23.59 7.79
N SER A 73 24.10 24.70 8.38
CA SER A 73 23.83 24.79 9.82
C SER A 73 22.58 24.05 10.26
N LEU A 74 21.51 24.01 9.44
CA LEU A 74 20.30 23.24 9.74
C LEU A 74 20.56 21.73 9.70
N LYS A 75 21.46 21.25 8.82
CA LYS A 75 21.97 19.86 8.86
C LYS A 75 22.66 19.49 10.18
N LYS A 76 23.13 20.46 10.97
CA LYS A 76 23.79 20.20 12.27
C LYS A 76 22.79 20.04 13.43
N ASN A 77 21.55 20.51 13.27
CA ASN A 77 20.46 20.32 14.24
C ASN A 77 19.53 19.21 13.76
N ASP A 78 20.06 18.00 13.68
CA ASP A 78 19.29 16.81 13.35
C ASP A 78 18.32 16.55 14.51
N VAL A 79 17.03 16.86 14.33
CA VAL A 79 16.00 16.49 15.30
C VAL A 79 15.82 14.99 15.21
N ASN A 80 16.51 14.28 16.09
CA ASN A 80 16.37 12.84 16.18
C ASN A 80 14.97 12.52 16.70
N VAL A 81 14.09 12.10 15.79
CA VAL A 81 12.70 11.71 16.07
C VAL A 81 12.63 10.69 17.22
N LEU A 82 13.65 9.84 17.39
CA LEU A 82 13.71 8.86 18.48
C LEU A 82 13.90 9.51 19.86
N LYS A 83 14.53 10.69 19.95
CA LYS A 83 14.59 11.47 21.20
C LYS A 83 13.25 12.15 21.49
N THR A 84 12.56 12.65 20.46
CA THR A 84 11.23 13.28 20.59
C THR A 84 10.14 12.27 20.97
N LEU A 85 10.28 11.01 20.54
CA LEU A 85 9.37 9.91 20.92
C LEU A 85 9.49 9.49 22.39
N ASN A 86 10.58 9.86 23.08
CA ASN A 86 10.83 9.58 24.49
C ASN A 86 10.63 10.79 25.40
N ASP A 87 10.09 11.89 24.85
CA ASP A 87 9.81 13.10 25.60
C ASP A 87 8.62 12.88 26.56
N LYS A 88 8.83 13.14 27.85
CA LYS A 88 7.86 12.85 28.91
C LYS A 88 6.60 13.71 28.82
N GLU A 89 6.68 14.94 28.30
CA GLU A 89 5.50 15.80 28.13
C GLU A 89 4.64 15.35 26.95
N LEU A 90 5.28 14.93 25.86
CA LEU A 90 4.60 14.34 24.70
C LEU A 90 3.99 12.97 25.03
N ILE A 91 4.70 12.15 25.82
CA ILE A 91 4.15 10.89 26.34
C ILE A 91 2.94 11.18 27.23
N ASN A 92 3.03 12.11 28.19
CA ASN A 92 1.90 12.47 29.05
C ASN A 92 0.71 13.04 28.25
N SER A 93 0.97 13.84 27.22
CA SER A 93 -0.06 14.36 26.31
C SER A 93 -0.74 13.23 25.53
N LYS A 94 0.02 12.24 25.05
CA LYS A 94 -0.52 11.02 24.43
C LYS A 94 -1.36 10.20 25.42
N THR A 95 -0.90 10.08 26.67
CA THR A 95 -1.63 9.36 27.71
C THR A 95 -2.96 10.05 28.04
N GLN A 96 -2.98 11.39 28.14
CA GLN A 96 -4.20 12.18 28.36
C GLN A 96 -5.20 12.08 27.20
N ILE A 97 -4.72 12.05 25.96
CA ILE A 97 -5.56 11.82 24.78
C ILE A 97 -6.17 10.41 24.84
N SER A 98 -5.38 9.40 25.23
CA SER A 98 -5.84 8.01 25.32
C SER A 98 -6.73 7.69 26.52
N SER A 99 -6.66 8.46 27.62
CA SER A 99 -7.48 8.29 28.81
C SER A 99 -8.80 9.06 28.76
N SER A 100 -8.98 9.95 27.77
CA SER A 100 -10.27 10.61 27.48
C SER A 100 -11.32 9.68 26.80
N ASN A 101 -10.98 8.40 26.61
CA ASN A 101 -11.74 7.39 25.87
C ASN A 101 -13.08 6.92 26.51
N ASN A 102 -13.66 7.63 27.49
CA ASN A 102 -14.92 7.21 28.11
C ASN A 102 -16.17 8.00 27.72
N LYS A 103 -16.15 8.72 26.59
CA LYS A 103 -17.40 9.09 25.92
C LYS A 103 -17.27 8.85 24.41
N SER A 104 -17.95 7.79 23.99
CA SER A 104 -18.41 7.55 22.62
C SER A 104 -18.76 8.86 21.91
N ASN A 105 -17.91 9.25 20.96
CA ASN A 105 -18.22 9.98 19.72
C ASN A 105 -16.87 10.37 19.09
N TYR A 106 -16.13 9.37 18.60
CA TYR A 106 -15.10 9.63 17.62
C TYR A 106 -15.78 10.04 16.32
N SER A 107 -16.05 11.34 16.15
CA SER A 107 -16.11 11.94 14.83
C SER A 107 -14.71 11.88 14.25
N VAL A 108 -14.35 10.71 13.72
CA VAL A 108 -13.35 10.62 12.67
C VAL A 108 -13.79 11.63 11.63
N MET A 109 -12.95 12.63 11.37
CA MET A 109 -13.06 13.57 10.26
C MET A 109 -13.76 12.85 9.11
N LEU A 110 -14.94 13.33 8.69
CA LEU A 110 -15.76 12.75 7.64
C LEU A 110 -14.94 12.68 6.34
N LEU A 111 -14.14 11.61 6.20
CA LEU A 111 -13.67 11.10 4.94
C LEU A 111 -14.96 10.81 4.17
N GLY A 112 -15.13 11.49 3.04
CA GLY A 112 -16.38 11.53 2.29
C GLY A 112 -17.05 10.16 2.14
N SER A 113 -18.36 10.21 1.94
CA SER A 113 -19.26 9.07 1.75
C SER A 113 -19.02 8.31 0.43
N TYR A 114 -17.76 8.09 0.05
CA TYR A 114 -17.44 7.36 -1.16
C TYR A 114 -17.83 5.90 -1.02
N VAL A 115 -18.50 5.43 -2.06
CA VAL A 115 -19.05 4.09 -2.17
C VAL A 115 -18.16 3.30 -3.14
N PRO A 116 -17.55 2.17 -2.72
CA PRO A 116 -16.77 1.33 -3.61
C PRO A 116 -17.63 0.81 -4.77
N GLU A 117 -17.10 0.91 -5.98
CA GLU A 117 -17.77 0.38 -7.16
C GLU A 117 -17.25 -1.02 -7.48
N PHE A 118 -18.10 -2.02 -7.25
CA PHE A 118 -17.79 -3.41 -7.57
C PHE A 118 -18.25 -3.74 -8.99
N ARG A 119 -17.30 -4.05 -9.88
CA ARG A 119 -17.64 -4.49 -11.24
C ARG A 119 -17.63 -6.01 -11.35
N ASN A 120 -18.52 -6.52 -12.19
CA ASN A 120 -18.62 -7.95 -12.46
C ASN A 120 -17.72 -8.31 -13.66
N PHE A 121 -16.68 -9.11 -13.40
CA PHE A 121 -15.74 -9.58 -14.42
C PHE A 121 -16.41 -10.32 -15.59
N SER A 122 -17.56 -10.97 -15.36
CA SER A 122 -18.26 -11.67 -16.45
C SER A 122 -18.81 -10.71 -17.53
N LYS A 123 -18.93 -9.42 -17.18
CA LYS A 123 -19.46 -8.35 -18.03
C LYS A 123 -18.39 -7.44 -18.60
N GLU A 124 -17.32 -7.14 -17.84
CA GLU A 124 -16.34 -6.12 -18.23
C GLU A 124 -14.96 -6.30 -17.56
N ILE A 125 -13.91 -5.93 -18.30
CA ILE A 125 -12.54 -5.74 -17.81
C ILE A 125 -12.28 -4.23 -17.66
N ILE A 126 -12.05 -3.78 -16.43
CA ILE A 126 -11.74 -2.37 -16.16
C ILE A 126 -10.33 -2.06 -16.62
N LYS A 127 -10.10 -0.91 -17.26
CA LYS A 127 -8.77 -0.39 -17.58
C LYS A 127 -8.55 0.93 -16.83
N ALA A 128 -7.52 0.98 -16.00
CA ALA A 128 -7.11 2.17 -15.28
C ALA A 128 -6.11 3.02 -16.08
N ASP A 129 -5.94 4.28 -15.69
CA ASP A 129 -5.00 5.21 -16.35
C ASP A 129 -3.56 4.72 -16.25
N LYS A 130 -3.23 4.11 -15.11
CA LYS A 130 -1.96 3.44 -14.86
C LYS A 130 -2.21 2.14 -14.12
N GLU A 131 -1.55 1.09 -14.58
CA GLU A 131 -1.56 -0.22 -13.95
C GLU A 131 -0.13 -0.75 -13.88
N VAL A 132 0.09 -1.70 -12.96
CA VAL A 132 1.33 -2.48 -12.94
C VAL A 132 1.40 -3.44 -14.13
N SER A 133 2.60 -3.88 -14.49
CA SER A 133 2.85 -4.97 -15.42
C SER A 133 2.05 -6.21 -15.01
N HIS A 134 1.65 -7.01 -15.98
CA HIS A 134 0.84 -8.20 -15.73
C HIS A 134 -0.47 -7.93 -14.96
N SER A 135 -1.02 -6.70 -14.99
CA SER A 135 -2.24 -6.35 -14.25
C SER A 135 -3.46 -7.21 -14.61
N TRP A 136 -3.47 -7.77 -15.82
CA TRP A 136 -4.47 -8.73 -16.28
C TRP A 136 -4.60 -9.93 -15.32
N TRP A 137 -3.51 -10.34 -14.67
CA TRP A 137 -3.52 -11.44 -13.70
C TRP A 137 -4.39 -11.08 -12.51
N PHE A 138 -4.22 -9.89 -11.92
CA PHE A 138 -5.09 -9.44 -10.84
C PHE A 138 -6.55 -9.40 -11.26
N LYS A 139 -6.85 -8.89 -12.47
CA LYS A 139 -8.23 -8.75 -12.96
C LYS A 139 -8.91 -10.11 -13.11
N THR A 140 -8.16 -11.11 -13.54
CA THR A 140 -8.64 -12.48 -13.80
C THR A 140 -8.54 -13.41 -12.58
N LEU A 141 -7.86 -13.01 -11.51
CA LEU A 141 -7.73 -13.75 -10.25
C LEU A 141 -9.04 -13.70 -9.43
N LEU A 142 -10.11 -14.32 -9.91
CA LEU A 142 -11.41 -14.30 -9.25
C LEU A 142 -11.48 -15.24 -8.04
N ASP A 143 -10.68 -16.29 -8.04
CA ASP A 143 -10.58 -17.34 -7.03
C ASP A 143 -9.15 -17.90 -7.02
N GLY A 144 -8.93 -18.98 -6.27
CA GLY A 144 -7.64 -19.67 -6.30
C GLY A 144 -6.48 -18.86 -5.73
N PHE A 145 -6.74 -17.87 -4.86
CA PHE A 145 -5.69 -17.06 -4.21
C PHE A 145 -5.51 -17.34 -2.72
N GLY A 146 -6.05 -18.47 -2.25
CA GLY A 146 -5.97 -18.90 -0.85
C GLY A 146 -7.01 -18.23 0.06
N TYR A 147 -8.16 -17.79 -0.49
CA TYR A 147 -9.26 -17.27 0.33
C TYR A 147 -9.65 -18.28 1.41
N THR A 148 -9.67 -17.84 2.67
CA THR A 148 -9.99 -18.71 3.81
C THR A 148 -10.42 -17.89 5.01
N VAL A 149 -10.99 -18.56 6.00
CA VAL A 149 -11.43 -18.01 7.28
C VAL A 149 -10.97 -18.93 8.42
N PRO A 150 -10.80 -18.43 9.66
CA PRO A 150 -10.24 -19.23 10.77
C PRO A 150 -10.94 -20.58 10.99
N ILE A 151 -12.26 -20.63 10.84
CA ILE A 151 -13.05 -21.85 11.01
C ILE A 151 -12.67 -22.98 10.04
N ASN A 152 -12.13 -22.66 8.86
CA ASN A 152 -11.62 -23.65 7.90
C ASN A 152 -10.42 -24.43 8.45
N PHE A 153 -9.77 -23.92 9.50
CA PHE A 153 -8.64 -24.55 10.18
C PHE A 153 -9.02 -25.07 11.57
N HIS A 154 -10.31 -25.27 11.83
CA HIS A 154 -10.85 -25.66 13.14
C HIS A 154 -10.49 -24.70 14.27
N TYR A 155 -10.21 -23.44 13.93
CA TYR A 155 -9.99 -22.38 14.90
C TYR A 155 -11.31 -21.66 15.17
N ASP A 156 -11.87 -21.88 16.36
CA ASP A 156 -13.07 -21.19 16.79
C ASP A 156 -12.71 -19.76 17.22
N ASP A 157 -13.20 -18.77 16.48
CA ASP A 157 -13.07 -17.36 16.82
C ASP A 157 -14.45 -16.78 17.15
N PRO A 158 -14.78 -16.57 18.44
CA PRO A 158 -16.05 -15.99 18.88
C PRO A 158 -16.31 -14.61 18.28
N MET A 159 -15.25 -13.88 17.90
CA MET A 159 -15.35 -12.55 17.29
C MET A 159 -15.53 -12.59 15.76
N LYS A 160 -15.51 -13.78 15.14
CA LYS A 160 -15.66 -13.98 13.69
C LYS A 160 -14.73 -13.10 12.84
N ARG A 161 -13.49 -12.90 13.28
CA ARG A 161 -12.51 -12.03 12.61
C ARG A 161 -11.99 -12.69 11.34
N GLY A 162 -11.75 -11.87 10.32
CA GLY A 162 -11.19 -12.29 9.04
C GLY A 162 -9.65 -12.37 9.05
N LEU A 163 -9.11 -13.01 8.02
CA LEU A 163 -7.66 -13.10 7.73
C LEU A 163 -7.26 -12.21 6.53
N CYS A 164 -7.97 -11.11 6.30
CA CYS A 164 -7.89 -10.32 5.08
C CYS A 164 -6.48 -9.85 4.72
N HIS A 165 -5.68 -9.42 5.70
CA HIS A 165 -4.31 -8.95 5.47
C HIS A 165 -3.35 -10.09 5.13
N TYR A 166 -3.60 -11.31 5.61
CA TYR A 166 -2.84 -12.50 5.18
C TYR A 166 -3.25 -12.95 3.78
N ILE A 167 -4.53 -12.86 3.43
CA ILE A 167 -5.03 -13.14 2.07
C ILE A 167 -4.42 -12.13 1.08
N ALA A 168 -4.44 -10.84 1.39
CA ALA A 168 -3.83 -9.82 0.55
C ALA A 168 -2.30 -10.00 0.46
N SER A 169 -1.63 -10.44 1.54
CA SER A 169 -0.20 -10.77 1.51
C SER A 169 0.08 -12.00 0.65
N SER A 170 -0.78 -13.02 0.70
CA SER A 170 -0.73 -14.19 -0.18
C SER A 170 -0.78 -13.76 -1.65
N ILE A 171 -1.73 -12.91 -2.04
CA ILE A 171 -1.81 -12.39 -3.42
C ILE A 171 -0.52 -11.69 -3.86
N LEU A 172 0.10 -10.88 -3.01
CA LEU A 172 1.40 -10.26 -3.33
C LEU A 172 2.51 -11.30 -3.53
N ILE A 173 2.58 -12.33 -2.66
CA ILE A 173 3.56 -13.41 -2.77
C ILE A 173 3.36 -14.20 -4.06
N GLN A 174 2.12 -14.44 -4.47
CA GLN A 174 1.77 -15.09 -5.74
C GLN A 174 2.26 -14.26 -6.93
N TYR A 175 1.95 -12.96 -6.95
CA TYR A 175 2.47 -12.05 -7.98
C TYR A 175 4.00 -12.07 -8.02
N SER A 176 4.65 -12.08 -6.86
CA SER A 176 6.10 -12.17 -6.75
C SER A 176 6.65 -13.47 -7.35
N GLN A 177 6.02 -14.61 -7.03
CA GLN A 177 6.41 -15.92 -7.57
C GLN A 177 6.25 -16.00 -9.08
N LEU A 178 5.21 -15.40 -9.63
CA LEU A 178 4.87 -15.50 -11.04
C LEU A 178 5.59 -14.48 -11.91
N PHE A 179 5.88 -13.28 -11.39
CA PHE A 179 6.30 -12.16 -12.24
C PHE A 179 7.55 -11.43 -11.75
N LEU A 180 7.96 -11.60 -10.48
CA LEU A 180 9.17 -10.95 -9.95
C LEU A 180 10.35 -11.90 -9.91
N SER A 181 10.15 -13.10 -9.35
CA SER A 181 11.18 -14.13 -9.28
C SER A 181 10.58 -15.51 -9.09
N GLN A 182 10.93 -16.47 -9.97
CA GLN A 182 10.58 -17.88 -9.80
C GLN A 182 11.17 -18.51 -8.52
N ASP A 183 12.19 -17.88 -7.96
CA ASP A 183 12.77 -18.24 -6.66
C ASP A 183 12.13 -17.48 -5.48
N THR A 184 10.92 -16.93 -5.63
CA THR A 184 10.20 -16.29 -4.51
C THR A 184 9.87 -17.33 -3.44
N LEU A 185 9.33 -18.48 -3.84
CA LEU A 185 9.03 -19.65 -3.00
C LEU A 185 10.03 -20.77 -3.27
N THR A 186 10.41 -21.52 -2.22
CA THR A 186 11.20 -22.76 -2.40
C THR A 186 10.39 -23.81 -3.17
N LYS A 187 11.04 -24.84 -3.72
CA LYS A 187 10.32 -25.96 -4.37
C LYS A 187 9.31 -26.62 -3.43
N GLU A 188 9.69 -26.87 -2.18
CA GLU A 188 8.79 -27.42 -1.15
C GLU A 188 7.59 -26.51 -0.90
N GLN A 189 7.80 -25.19 -0.83
CA GLN A 189 6.70 -24.22 -0.70
C GLN A 189 5.82 -24.19 -1.95
N GLN A 190 6.39 -24.29 -3.15
CA GLN A 190 5.62 -24.38 -4.40
C GLN A 190 4.75 -25.65 -4.42
N GLU A 191 5.32 -26.81 -4.10
CA GLU A 191 4.58 -28.09 -3.99
C GLU A 191 3.48 -28.02 -2.92
N LYS A 192 3.73 -27.32 -1.81
CA LYS A 192 2.77 -27.17 -0.72
C LYS A 192 1.62 -26.23 -1.06
N TYR A 193 1.91 -25.11 -1.72
CA TYR A 193 0.96 -24.00 -1.85
C TYR A 193 0.30 -23.87 -3.21
N MET A 194 0.94 -24.33 -4.28
CA MET A 194 0.58 -23.95 -5.64
C MET A 194 0.10 -25.15 -6.46
N ILE A 195 -0.95 -24.93 -7.25
CA ILE A 195 -1.59 -25.93 -8.10
C ILE A 195 -1.59 -25.37 -9.52
N LYS A 196 -0.82 -25.99 -10.41
CA LYS A 196 -0.76 -25.58 -11.82
C LYS A 196 -2.10 -25.86 -12.52
N PRO A 197 -2.55 -25.00 -13.44
CA PRO A 197 -3.79 -25.24 -14.17
C PRO A 197 -3.61 -26.46 -15.08
N SER A 198 -4.65 -27.30 -15.15
CA SER A 198 -4.74 -28.39 -16.12
C SER A 198 -5.54 -28.00 -17.37
N ASN A 199 -6.37 -26.96 -17.24
CA ASN A 199 -7.18 -26.36 -18.29
C ASN A 199 -7.19 -24.85 -18.10
N SER A 200 -7.45 -24.10 -19.16
CA SER A 200 -7.75 -22.66 -19.04
C SER A 200 -9.15 -22.45 -18.47
N LYS A 201 -9.37 -21.33 -17.77
CA LYS A 201 -10.68 -20.90 -17.27
C LYS A 201 -11.45 -20.26 -18.43
N ASP A 202 -12.67 -20.71 -18.70
CA ASP A 202 -13.51 -20.22 -19.81
C ASP A 202 -13.64 -18.69 -19.85
N ASN A 203 -13.80 -18.07 -18.67
CA ASN A 203 -13.92 -16.61 -18.58
C ASN A 203 -12.61 -15.90 -18.94
N ASN A 204 -11.45 -16.50 -18.65
CA ASN A 204 -10.15 -15.94 -19.03
C ASN A 204 -9.98 -16.01 -20.55
N ASP A 205 -10.28 -17.16 -21.15
CA ASP A 205 -10.22 -17.37 -22.61
C ASP A 205 -11.16 -16.42 -23.35
N LYS A 206 -12.38 -16.20 -22.85
CA LYS A 206 -13.34 -15.23 -23.40
C LYS A 206 -12.74 -13.83 -23.51
N TRP A 207 -11.93 -13.43 -22.53
CA TRP A 207 -11.25 -12.13 -22.52
C TRP A 207 -9.84 -12.16 -23.13
N SER A 208 -9.45 -13.30 -23.71
CA SER A 208 -8.11 -13.53 -24.27
C SER A 208 -6.99 -13.26 -23.24
N TYR A 209 -7.23 -13.68 -22.00
CA TYR A 209 -6.24 -13.63 -20.93
C TYR A 209 -5.77 -15.03 -20.52
N PRO A 210 -4.51 -15.17 -20.08
CA PRO A 210 -4.01 -16.43 -19.55
C PRO A 210 -4.70 -16.82 -18.24
N THR A 211 -4.73 -18.12 -17.96
CA THR A 211 -5.06 -18.71 -16.66
C THR A 211 -3.75 -19.06 -15.95
N GLY A 212 -3.49 -18.44 -14.80
CA GLY A 212 -2.36 -18.79 -13.94
C GLY A 212 -2.65 -19.94 -12.97
N PRO A 213 -1.67 -20.33 -12.14
CA PRO A 213 -1.89 -21.33 -11.10
C PRO A 213 -2.75 -20.81 -9.97
N ASP A 214 -3.43 -21.74 -9.31
CA ASP A 214 -4.11 -21.48 -8.05
C ASP A 214 -3.12 -21.65 -6.89
N PHE A 215 -3.34 -20.90 -5.82
CA PHE A 215 -2.68 -21.03 -4.53
C PHE A 215 -3.72 -21.37 -3.47
N ASN A 216 -3.41 -22.40 -2.67
CA ASN A 216 -4.33 -22.92 -1.66
C ASN A 216 -4.24 -22.14 -0.34
N GLU A 217 -5.20 -22.42 0.54
CA GLU A 217 -5.36 -21.80 1.85
C GLU A 217 -4.19 -22.05 2.81
N LYS A 218 -3.32 -23.04 2.56
CA LYS A 218 -2.16 -23.33 3.42
C LYS A 218 -1.15 -22.19 3.39
N LEU A 219 -1.04 -21.44 2.29
CA LEU A 219 -0.17 -20.25 2.25
C LEU A 219 -0.65 -19.18 3.24
N VAL A 220 -1.96 -18.92 3.27
CA VAL A 220 -2.57 -17.98 4.21
C VAL A 220 -2.49 -18.50 5.65
N TYR A 221 -2.72 -19.80 5.84
CA TYR A 221 -2.57 -20.44 7.15
C TYR A 221 -1.14 -20.31 7.69
N ASP A 222 -0.12 -20.63 6.91
CA ASP A 222 1.26 -20.54 7.36
C ASP A 222 1.65 -19.09 7.70
N LEU A 223 1.23 -18.11 6.88
CA LEU A 223 1.43 -16.69 7.21
C LEU A 223 0.81 -16.32 8.57
N TRP A 224 -0.41 -16.78 8.84
CA TRP A 224 -1.14 -16.46 10.06
C TRP A 224 -0.61 -17.23 11.29
N ALA A 225 -0.51 -18.55 11.18
CA ALA A 225 -0.21 -19.46 12.28
C ALA A 225 1.30 -19.65 12.48
N LYS A 226 2.00 -20.15 11.46
CA LYS A 226 3.42 -20.52 11.55
C LYS A 226 4.31 -19.29 11.67
N TYR A 227 4.09 -18.28 10.84
CA TYR A 227 4.97 -17.11 10.78
C TYR A 227 4.44 -15.91 11.56
N ASN A 228 3.22 -15.93 12.10
CA ASN A 228 2.68 -14.80 12.86
C ASN A 228 1.82 -15.17 14.09
N SER A 229 1.97 -16.39 14.60
CA SER A 229 1.43 -16.82 15.90
C SER A 229 -0.07 -16.53 16.10
N HIS A 230 -0.87 -16.68 15.04
CA HIS A 230 -2.32 -16.48 15.02
C HIS A 230 -2.80 -15.04 15.29
N TRP A 231 -1.98 -14.02 15.05
CA TRP A 231 -2.39 -12.64 15.30
C TRP A 231 -3.48 -12.15 14.32
N PHE A 232 -4.60 -11.64 14.84
CA PHE A 232 -5.66 -11.04 14.01
C PHE A 232 -5.42 -9.56 13.73
N ALA A 233 -4.98 -8.80 14.72
CA ALA A 233 -4.61 -7.40 14.54
C ALA A 233 -3.10 -7.29 14.35
N THR A 234 -2.67 -6.76 13.20
CA THR A 234 -1.24 -6.61 12.89
C THR A 234 -0.89 -5.17 12.53
N SER A 235 0.31 -4.75 12.91
CA SER A 235 0.91 -3.53 12.34
C SER A 235 1.64 -3.88 11.04
N ALA A 236 1.94 -2.88 10.21
CA ALA A 236 2.71 -3.07 8.98
C ALA A 236 4.01 -3.87 9.22
N ARG A 237 4.74 -3.54 10.30
CA ARG A 237 6.00 -4.20 10.68
C ARG A 237 5.81 -5.67 11.05
N VAL A 238 4.73 -5.98 11.78
CA VAL A 238 4.44 -7.36 12.19
C VAL A 238 4.10 -8.20 10.97
N LEU A 239 3.23 -7.68 10.11
CA LEU A 239 2.83 -8.35 8.88
C LEU A 239 3.99 -8.51 7.88
N SER A 240 4.77 -7.44 7.66
CA SER A 240 5.96 -7.51 6.81
C SER A 240 6.97 -8.53 7.34
N GLY A 241 7.16 -8.58 8.66
CA GLY A 241 8.02 -9.58 9.29
C GLY A 241 7.53 -11.01 9.11
N ALA A 242 6.22 -11.26 9.08
CA ALA A 242 5.67 -12.58 8.79
C ALA A 242 5.93 -12.99 7.33
N VAL A 243 5.74 -12.06 6.39
CA VAL A 243 6.07 -12.27 4.97
C VAL A 243 7.58 -12.51 4.79
N GLU A 244 8.43 -11.71 5.41
CA GLU A 244 9.89 -11.90 5.39
C GLU A 244 10.31 -13.27 5.94
N ARG A 245 9.72 -13.71 7.06
CA ARG A 245 10.01 -15.04 7.62
C ARG A 245 9.60 -16.16 6.68
N LEU A 246 8.44 -16.07 6.03
CA LEU A 246 8.02 -17.06 5.04
C LEU A 246 8.98 -17.12 3.85
N LEU A 247 9.32 -15.96 3.29
CA LEU A 247 10.17 -15.85 2.11
C LEU A 247 11.63 -16.27 2.38
N ASN A 248 12.10 -16.15 3.63
CA ASN A 248 13.43 -16.56 4.05
C ASN A 248 13.47 -17.91 4.78
N ASP A 249 12.39 -18.70 4.75
CA ASP A 249 12.37 -20.01 5.40
C ASP A 249 13.28 -20.99 4.64
N GLY A 250 14.33 -21.46 5.31
CA GLY A 250 15.32 -22.37 4.74
C GLY A 250 16.31 -21.77 3.75
N ARG A 251 16.23 -20.47 3.40
CA ARG A 251 17.19 -19.78 2.51
C ARG A 251 17.07 -18.26 2.57
N LYS A 252 17.99 -17.54 1.93
CA LYS A 252 17.81 -16.10 1.67
C LYS A 252 16.89 -15.89 0.46
N SER A 253 15.85 -15.07 0.63
CA SER A 253 14.93 -14.71 -0.46
C SER A 253 15.59 -13.75 -1.46
N PRO A 254 15.31 -13.86 -2.77
CA PRO A 254 15.64 -12.82 -3.76
C PRO A 254 14.65 -11.66 -3.73
N ILE A 255 13.64 -11.69 -2.86
CA ILE A 255 12.60 -10.68 -2.75
C ILE A 255 12.84 -9.81 -1.53
N TYR A 256 12.72 -8.50 -1.72
CA TYR A 256 12.71 -7.52 -0.66
C TYR A 256 11.26 -7.16 -0.30
N VAL A 257 10.97 -7.08 1.00
CA VAL A 257 9.66 -6.71 1.54
C VAL A 257 9.69 -5.25 1.97
N HIS A 258 9.01 -4.39 1.22
CA HIS A 258 8.86 -2.99 1.59
C HIS A 258 7.67 -2.82 2.51
N HIS A 259 7.78 -1.90 3.47
CA HIS A 259 6.62 -1.48 4.25
C HIS A 259 6.64 0.02 4.56
N ARG A 260 5.45 0.58 4.70
CA ARG A 260 5.18 1.92 5.21
C ARG A 260 4.02 1.87 6.21
N THR A 261 4.04 2.81 7.12
CA THR A 261 2.98 3.02 8.11
C THR A 261 2.35 4.40 7.93
N VAL A 262 1.19 4.60 8.56
CA VAL A 262 0.47 5.88 8.78
C VAL A 262 1.24 7.15 8.39
N GLY A 263 0.64 7.99 7.54
CA GLY A 263 1.18 9.31 7.16
C GLY A 263 2.16 9.30 5.97
N ALA A 264 2.60 8.13 5.52
CA ALA A 264 3.48 7.96 4.36
C ALA A 264 2.91 7.02 3.28
N ILE A 265 1.59 6.79 3.29
CA ILE A 265 0.92 5.88 2.35
C ILE A 265 0.58 6.62 1.06
N ARG A 266 1.22 6.20 -0.03
CA ARG A 266 1.03 6.75 -1.39
C ARG A 266 1.09 5.61 -2.40
N PRO A 267 0.03 4.81 -2.54
CA PRO A 267 0.07 3.63 -3.39
C PRO A 267 0.32 3.98 -4.86
N TRP A 268 -0.19 5.11 -5.35
CA TRP A 268 0.06 5.59 -6.71
C TRP A 268 1.56 5.64 -7.06
N ALA A 269 2.42 6.05 -6.11
CA ALA A 269 3.87 6.12 -6.35
C ALA A 269 4.52 4.74 -6.52
N TRP A 270 3.91 3.71 -5.93
CA TRP A 270 4.38 2.33 -6.04
C TRP A 270 3.87 1.71 -7.35
N ILE A 271 2.62 2.02 -7.73
CA ILE A 271 2.10 1.69 -9.06
C ILE A 271 2.93 2.33 -10.18
N ASP A 272 3.36 3.59 -10.02
CA ASP A 272 4.27 4.25 -10.97
C ASP A 272 5.61 3.52 -11.10
N SER A 273 6.06 2.89 -10.01
CA SER A 273 7.29 2.11 -9.92
C SER A 273 7.07 0.61 -10.24
N ASP A 274 5.93 0.26 -10.82
CA ASP A 274 5.56 -1.09 -11.21
C ASP A 274 5.47 -2.09 -10.03
N GLN A 275 4.95 -1.63 -8.90
CA GLN A 275 4.84 -2.41 -7.66
C GLN A 275 3.40 -2.44 -7.15
N PRO A 276 2.68 -3.58 -7.27
CA PRO A 276 1.38 -3.72 -6.62
C PRO A 276 1.58 -3.73 -5.11
N CYS A 277 0.69 -3.09 -4.37
CA CYS A 277 0.84 -2.95 -2.93
C CYS A 277 -0.43 -3.30 -2.16
N LEU A 278 -0.26 -3.99 -1.04
CA LEU A 278 -1.30 -4.19 -0.05
C LEU A 278 -1.51 -2.89 0.73
N ILE A 279 -2.76 -2.54 0.97
CA ILE A 279 -3.16 -1.49 1.91
C ILE A 279 -4.12 -2.09 2.93
N MET A 280 -3.95 -1.76 4.21
CA MET A 280 -4.88 -2.15 5.27
C MET A 280 -5.23 -0.97 6.18
N GLY A 281 -6.52 -0.80 6.44
CA GLY A 281 -7.07 0.29 7.25
C GLY A 281 -8.58 0.21 7.34
N LYS A 282 -9.24 1.33 7.64
CA LYS A 282 -10.71 1.44 7.61
C LYS A 282 -11.21 1.63 6.17
N ILE A 283 -11.54 0.51 5.52
CA ILE A 283 -11.92 0.43 4.11
C ILE A 283 -13.44 0.30 4.01
N PRO A 284 -14.11 1.03 3.09
CA PRO A 284 -15.53 0.81 2.82
C PRO A 284 -15.73 -0.55 2.15
N LEU A 285 -16.63 -1.36 2.71
CA LEU A 285 -16.80 -2.77 2.38
C LEU A 285 -17.97 -3.05 1.43
N ASN A 286 -18.89 -2.10 1.26
CA ASN A 286 -20.10 -2.31 0.48
C ASN A 286 -20.61 -1.02 -0.17
N SER A 287 -21.66 -1.17 -0.98
CA SER A 287 -22.25 -0.05 -1.72
C SER A 287 -22.97 0.97 -0.82
N GLN A 288 -23.07 0.71 0.48
CA GLN A 288 -23.62 1.61 1.49
C GLN A 288 -22.51 2.43 2.18
N GLY A 289 -21.24 2.18 1.84
CA GLY A 289 -20.10 2.91 2.41
C GLY A 289 -19.73 2.50 3.83
N GLU A 290 -20.22 1.35 4.31
CA GLU A 290 -19.88 0.84 5.66
C GLU A 290 -18.39 0.52 5.72
N ARG A 291 -17.69 1.07 6.72
CA ARG A 291 -16.23 0.91 6.86
C ARG A 291 -15.87 -0.04 7.99
N ASP A 292 -14.97 -0.98 7.71
CA ASP A 292 -14.34 -1.81 8.72
C ASP A 292 -12.84 -2.00 8.42
N ILE A 293 -12.10 -2.60 9.35
CA ILE A 293 -10.71 -2.97 9.17
C ILE A 293 -10.63 -4.07 8.10
N HIS A 294 -10.09 -3.72 6.94
CA HIS A 294 -9.89 -4.65 5.84
C HIS A 294 -8.56 -4.37 5.12
N ALA A 295 -8.12 -5.34 4.33
CA ALA A 295 -6.92 -5.24 3.52
C ALA A 295 -7.23 -5.55 2.05
N VAL A 296 -6.70 -4.74 1.15
CA VAL A 296 -6.87 -4.86 -0.30
C VAL A 296 -5.51 -4.79 -0.99
N VAL A 297 -5.42 -5.30 -2.22
CA VAL A 297 -4.22 -5.14 -3.05
C VAL A 297 -4.51 -4.12 -4.15
N VAL A 298 -3.77 -3.02 -4.17
CA VAL A 298 -3.81 -2.00 -5.22
C VAL A 298 -2.88 -2.41 -6.34
N TYR A 299 -3.37 -2.38 -7.58
CA TYR A 299 -2.61 -2.72 -8.77
C TYR A 299 -2.81 -1.74 -9.94
N GLY A 300 -3.59 -0.67 -9.73
CA GLY A 300 -3.75 0.41 -10.69
C GLY A 300 -4.35 1.67 -10.07
N TYR A 301 -4.40 2.77 -10.81
CA TYR A 301 -5.06 4.00 -10.41
C TYR A 301 -5.71 4.77 -11.55
N PHE A 302 -6.65 5.63 -11.19
CA PHE A 302 -7.31 6.61 -12.06
C PHE A 302 -7.12 8.02 -11.52
N ASP A 303 -7.41 9.01 -12.36
CA ASP A 303 -7.52 10.41 -11.98
C ASP A 303 -6.23 10.91 -11.31
N ASN A 304 -5.07 10.55 -11.87
CA ASN A 304 -3.73 10.86 -11.33
C ASN A 304 -3.52 10.40 -9.88
N GLY A 305 -4.01 9.20 -9.56
CA GLY A 305 -3.90 8.63 -8.23
C GLY A 305 -4.96 9.14 -7.26
N ASN A 306 -6.08 9.70 -7.72
CA ASN A 306 -7.20 10.04 -6.82
C ASN A 306 -8.14 8.86 -6.57
N LYS A 307 -8.13 7.85 -7.46
CA LYS A 307 -8.82 6.58 -7.27
C LYS A 307 -7.87 5.44 -7.56
N THR A 308 -8.10 4.29 -6.95
CA THR A 308 -7.31 3.08 -7.13
C THR A 308 -8.15 1.93 -7.64
N LEU A 309 -7.55 1.09 -8.48
CA LEU A 309 -8.08 -0.20 -8.87
C LEU A 309 -7.50 -1.26 -7.94
N VAL A 310 -8.37 -2.01 -7.25
CA VAL A 310 -7.96 -2.92 -6.19
C VAL A 310 -8.60 -4.29 -6.29
N HIS A 311 -7.88 -5.29 -5.80
CA HIS A 311 -8.35 -6.63 -5.53
C HIS A 311 -8.76 -6.73 -4.07
N PHE A 312 -10.03 -7.03 -3.79
CA PHE A 312 -10.58 -7.01 -2.43
C PHE A 312 -10.19 -8.20 -1.56
N GLY A 313 -9.57 -9.23 -2.14
CA GLY A 313 -9.24 -10.47 -1.43
C GLY A 313 -10.48 -11.31 -1.10
N TRP A 314 -11.59 -11.07 -1.81
CA TRP A 314 -12.82 -11.86 -1.74
C TRP A 314 -13.12 -12.46 -3.11
N PRO A 315 -13.65 -13.71 -3.17
CA PRO A 315 -13.97 -14.35 -4.43
C PRO A 315 -14.86 -13.47 -5.32
N GLY A 316 -14.48 -13.34 -6.59
CA GLY A 316 -15.16 -12.52 -7.59
C GLY A 316 -15.01 -11.00 -7.43
N ARG A 317 -14.21 -10.52 -6.47
CA ARG A 317 -14.00 -9.08 -6.20
C ARG A 317 -12.58 -8.64 -6.54
N SER A 318 -12.12 -9.02 -7.73
CA SER A 318 -10.77 -8.70 -8.21
C SER A 318 -10.63 -7.30 -8.80
N GLN A 319 -11.74 -6.70 -9.24
CA GLN A 319 -11.79 -5.39 -9.91
C GLN A 319 -12.75 -4.46 -9.16
N VAL A 320 -12.22 -3.68 -8.22
CA VAL A 320 -12.99 -2.71 -7.44
C VAL A 320 -12.34 -1.34 -7.52
N ILE A 321 -13.13 -0.31 -7.86
CA ILE A 321 -12.65 1.07 -7.90
C ILE A 321 -12.87 1.72 -6.53
N MET A 322 -11.78 2.16 -5.94
CA MET A 322 -11.71 2.76 -4.62
C MET A 322 -11.24 4.21 -4.70
N ASP A 323 -11.67 5.06 -3.77
CA ASP A 323 -11.18 6.43 -3.68
C ASP A 323 -9.87 6.53 -2.89
N SER A 324 -9.29 7.73 -2.91
CA SER A 324 -8.10 8.10 -2.14
C SER A 324 -8.29 8.03 -0.63
N SER A 325 -9.49 7.74 -0.10
CA SER A 325 -9.69 7.54 1.35
C SER A 325 -8.85 6.38 1.90
N LEU A 326 -8.43 5.45 1.04
CA LEU A 326 -7.44 4.42 1.36
C LEU A 326 -6.09 4.99 1.82
N TYR A 327 -5.74 6.23 1.50
CA TYR A 327 -4.41 6.81 1.80
C TYR A 327 -4.23 7.13 3.29
N TRP A 328 -5.34 7.12 4.04
CA TRP A 328 -5.35 7.25 5.50
C TRP A 328 -5.27 5.91 6.23
N SER A 329 -5.01 4.83 5.50
CA SER A 329 -4.78 3.50 6.04
C SER A 329 -3.54 3.45 6.93
N TRP A 330 -3.34 2.32 7.60
CA TRP A 330 -2.29 2.21 8.61
C TRP A 330 -1.08 1.42 8.13
N THR A 331 -1.28 0.58 7.12
CA THR A 331 -0.27 -0.34 6.60
C THR A 331 -0.25 -0.26 5.08
N LEU A 332 0.96 -0.16 4.52
CA LEU A 332 1.23 -0.40 3.12
C LEU A 332 2.42 -1.37 3.00
N ILE A 333 2.30 -2.40 2.17
CA ILE A 333 3.33 -3.42 1.92
C ILE A 333 3.41 -3.72 0.43
N ALA A 334 4.61 -3.95 -0.10
CA ALA A 334 4.81 -4.55 -1.42
C ALA A 334 6.14 -5.30 -1.49
N LEU A 335 6.31 -6.00 -2.60
CA LEU A 335 7.44 -6.86 -2.87
C LEU A 335 8.19 -6.34 -4.10
N SER A 336 9.50 -6.45 -4.08
CA SER A 336 10.34 -6.16 -5.25
C SER A 336 11.51 -7.13 -5.32
N PRO A 337 12.00 -7.49 -6.52
CA PRO A 337 13.19 -8.31 -6.63
C PRO A 337 14.42 -7.50 -6.16
N ILE A 338 15.34 -8.15 -5.45
CA ILE A 338 16.62 -7.57 -5.01
C ILE A 338 17.53 -7.36 -6.23
N ASN A 339 17.47 -8.26 -7.20
CA ASN A 339 18.16 -8.15 -8.48
C ASN A 339 17.22 -7.51 -9.50
N LYS A 340 17.67 -6.45 -10.21
CA LYS A 340 16.79 -5.60 -11.04
C LYS A 340 16.06 -6.33 -12.19
N LYS A 341 16.48 -7.52 -12.59
CA LYS A 341 15.84 -8.24 -13.71
C LYS A 341 14.87 -9.29 -13.15
N PRO A 342 13.55 -9.15 -13.37
CA PRO A 342 12.60 -10.16 -12.97
C PRO A 342 12.85 -11.50 -13.66
N THR A 343 12.51 -12.60 -12.99
CA THR A 343 12.38 -13.93 -13.62
C THR A 343 10.92 -14.36 -13.61
N ILE A 344 10.24 -14.12 -14.74
CA ILE A 344 8.82 -14.48 -14.94
C ILE A 344 8.70 -15.99 -14.98
N ALA A 345 7.61 -16.53 -14.43
CA ALA A 345 7.31 -17.96 -14.42
C ALA A 345 7.22 -18.53 -15.83
N ASP A 346 7.74 -19.75 -15.99
CA ASP A 346 7.81 -20.38 -17.31
C ASP A 346 6.42 -20.74 -17.86
N LYS A 347 6.34 -21.03 -19.16
CA LYS A 347 5.09 -21.32 -19.87
C LYS A 347 4.25 -22.46 -19.29
N SER A 348 4.82 -23.35 -18.46
CA SER A 348 4.06 -24.43 -17.81
C SER A 348 3.13 -23.94 -16.71
N TYR A 349 3.22 -22.67 -16.32
CA TYR A 349 2.38 -22.06 -15.29
C TYR A 349 1.11 -21.42 -15.84
N PHE A 350 1.03 -21.23 -17.16
CA PHE A 350 -0.03 -20.44 -17.76
C PHE A 350 -0.70 -21.19 -18.90
N MET A 351 -2.03 -21.20 -18.91
CA MET A 351 -2.82 -21.79 -19.99
C MET A 351 -3.77 -20.78 -20.62
N MET A 352 -3.92 -20.82 -21.93
CA MET A 352 -4.94 -20.09 -22.67
C MET A 352 -5.45 -20.99 -23.81
N ASN A 353 -6.77 -21.07 -23.98
CA ASN A 353 -7.41 -21.98 -24.93
C ASN A 353 -6.91 -23.44 -24.79
N ASN A 354 -6.75 -23.89 -23.54
CA ASN A 354 -6.23 -25.21 -23.14
C ASN A 354 -4.83 -25.54 -23.68
N LYS A 355 -4.00 -24.52 -23.94
CA LYS A 355 -2.59 -24.68 -24.32
C LYS A 355 -1.70 -23.91 -23.36
N ASN A 356 -0.54 -24.47 -23.05
CA ASN A 356 0.51 -23.76 -22.32
C ASN A 356 1.00 -22.58 -23.15
N ILE A 357 1.10 -21.41 -22.53
CA ILE A 357 1.56 -20.18 -23.19
C ILE A 357 2.71 -19.54 -22.44
N ASP A 358 3.60 -18.91 -23.19
CA ASP A 358 4.63 -18.05 -22.61
C ASP A 358 4.05 -16.65 -22.38
N VAL A 359 4.13 -16.16 -21.14
CA VAL A 359 3.57 -14.84 -20.79
C VAL A 359 4.38 -13.71 -21.42
N GLU A 360 5.69 -13.86 -21.61
CA GLU A 360 6.49 -12.83 -22.27
C GLU A 360 6.15 -12.71 -23.75
N GLU A 361 5.84 -13.84 -24.43
CA GLU A 361 5.36 -13.83 -25.82
C GLU A 361 3.95 -13.25 -25.92
N PHE A 362 3.05 -13.66 -25.02
CA PHE A 362 1.68 -13.13 -24.92
C PHE A 362 1.66 -11.61 -24.79
N GLU A 363 2.49 -11.03 -23.92
CA GLU A 363 2.52 -9.58 -23.72
C GLU A 363 3.14 -8.79 -24.87
N ARG A 364 3.92 -9.45 -25.74
CA ARG A 364 4.41 -8.87 -26.98
C ARG A 364 3.39 -8.97 -28.13
N GLY A 365 2.26 -9.64 -27.91
CA GLY A 365 1.24 -9.89 -28.94
C GLY A 365 1.68 -10.93 -29.97
N ILE A 366 2.65 -11.78 -29.64
CA ILE A 366 3.10 -12.88 -30.48
C ILE A 366 2.30 -14.11 -30.04
N GLN A 367 1.38 -14.59 -30.90
CA GLN A 367 0.53 -15.76 -30.64
C GLN A 367 0.99 -16.98 -31.43
#